data_AF-A0A257VTU7-F1
#
_entry.id   AF-A0A257VTU7-F1
#
_cell.length_a   1.000
_cell.length_b   1.000
_cell.length_c   1.000
_cell.angle_alpha   90.00
_cell.angle_beta   90.00
_cell.angle_gamma   90.00
#
_symmetry.space_group_name_H-M   'P 1'
#
loop_
_entity.id
_entity.type
_entity.pdbx_description
1 polymer ?
#
loop_
_entity_poly.entity_id
_entity_poly.type
_entity_poly.pdbx_seq_one_letter_code
_entity_poly.pdbx_strand_id
1 'polypeptide(L)' 'MRVLLTSNASYEPPRGGSTRSNLIWLEALAAAGHAVRVVCAAHDAAGETTRRGVSVLRGP' A
#
# COMPACT_ATOMS: atom_id res chain seq x y z
N MET A 1 14.56 5.78 4.66
CA MET A 1 14.85 4.53 3.89
C MET A 1 13.81 4.37 2.79
N ARG A 2 13.97 3.40 1.88
CA ARG A 2 12.99 3.06 0.84
C ARG A 2 12.39 1.70 1.17
N VAL A 3 11.06 1.61 1.25
CA VAL A 3 10.32 0.40 1.62
C VAL A 3 9.37 0.03 0.49
N LEU A 4 9.39 -1.23 0.07
CA LEU A 4 8.48 -1.81 -0.92
C LEU A 4 7.76 -3.01 -0.29
N LEU A 5 6.43 -2.98 -0.31
CA LEU A 5 5.59 -4.14 -0.02
C LEU A 5 4.94 -4.64 -1.31
N THR A 6 5.20 -5.88 -1.68
CA THR A 6 4.51 -6.56 -2.78
C THR A 6 3.50 -7.56 -2.22
N SER A 7 2.25 -7.54 -2.69
CA SER A 7 1.22 -8.46 -2.22
C SER A 7 0.16 -8.72 -3.28
N ASN A 8 -0.32 -9.95 -3.40
CA ASN A 8 -1.46 -10.29 -4.25
C ASN A 8 -2.83 -9.89 -3.65
N ALA A 9 -2.88 -9.42 -2.40
CA ALA A 9 -4.09 -8.91 -1.79
C ALA A 9 -4.30 -7.44 -2.19
N SER A 10 -5.55 -7.01 -2.39
CA SER A 10 -5.83 -5.58 -2.62
C SER A 10 -5.64 -4.77 -1.34
N TYR A 11 -4.89 -3.67 -1.46
CA TYR A 11 -4.69 -2.66 -0.42
C TYR A 11 -5.59 -1.43 -0.62
N GLU A 12 -6.30 -1.37 -1.76
CA GLU A 12 -7.17 -0.27 -2.12
C GLU A 12 -8.33 -0.84 -2.99
N PRO A 13 -9.51 -1.12 -2.37
CA PRO A 13 -9.76 -1.09 -0.93
C PRO A 13 -9.08 -2.26 -0.18
N PRO A 14 -8.63 -2.09 1.07
CA PRO A 14 -7.98 -3.16 1.82
C PRO A 14 -8.95 -4.30 2.13
N ARG A 15 -8.54 -5.54 1.84
CA ARG A 15 -9.35 -6.75 2.11
C ARG A 15 -8.72 -7.60 3.22
N GLY A 16 -9.39 -7.69 4.36
CA GLY A 16 -8.97 -8.51 5.51
C GLY A 16 -8.24 -7.75 6.62
N GLY A 17 -7.84 -8.47 7.66
CA GLY A 17 -7.11 -7.90 8.80
C GLY A 17 -5.67 -7.52 8.44
N SER A 18 -4.98 -8.41 7.71
CA SER A 18 -3.57 -8.22 7.36
C SER A 18 -3.31 -6.99 6.49
N THR A 19 -4.14 -6.73 5.47
CA THR A 19 -3.98 -5.54 4.61
C THR A 19 -4.18 -4.24 5.39
N ARG A 20 -5.18 -4.21 6.30
CA ARG A 20 -5.42 -3.06 7.19
C ARG A 20 -4.28 -2.85 8.20
N SER A 21 -3.78 -3.92 8.84
CA SER A 21 -2.67 -3.79 9.78
C SER A 21 -1.39 -3.35 9.08
N ASN A 22 -1.10 -3.89 7.91
CA ASN A 22 0.06 -3.50 7.12
C ASN A 22 -0.01 -2.02 6.74
N LEU A 23 -1.18 -1.51 6.33
CA LEU A 23 -1.37 -0.08 6.05
C LEU A 23 -1.03 0.80 7.26
N ILE A 24 -1.46 0.44 8.47
CA ILE A 24 -1.14 1.21 9.69
C ILE A 24 0.38 1.32 9.89
N TRP A 25 1.11 0.21 9.72
CA TRP A 25 2.57 0.22 9.82
C TRP A 25 3.23 1.05 8.72
N LEU A 26 2.77 0.91 7.48
CA LEU A 26 3.31 1.63 6.32
C LEU A 26 3.07 3.14 6.42
N GLU A 27 1.90 3.55 6.90
CA GLU A 27 1.57 4.95 7.21
C GLU A 27 2.54 5.52 8.25
N ALA A 28 2.81 4.77 9.33
CA ALA A 28 3.74 5.21 10.37
C ALA A 28 5.17 5.37 9.82
N LEU A 29 5.63 4.44 8.97
CA LEU A 29 6.93 4.53 8.29
C LEU A 29 6.99 5.73 7.34
N ALA A 30 5.93 5.99 6.58
CA ALA A 30 5.84 7.17 5.73
C ALA A 30 5.88 8.47 6.55
N ALA A 31 5.16 8.53 7.67
CA ALA A 31 5.18 9.65 8.59
C ALA A 31 6.55 9.90 9.24
N ALA A 32 7.36 8.85 9.42
CA ALA A 32 8.76 8.93 9.86
C ALA A 32 9.74 9.39 8.76
N GLY A 33 9.23 9.81 7.58
CA GLY A 33 10.05 10.31 6.47
C GLY A 33 10.65 9.22 5.59
N HIS A 34 10.12 8.00 5.65
CA HIS A 34 10.54 6.93 4.73
C HIS A 34 9.72 6.99 3.43
N ALA A 35 10.37 6.66 2.30
CA ALA A 35 9.67 6.49 1.04
C ALA A 35 9.03 5.09 1.01
N VAL A 36 7.70 5.02 0.99
CA VAL A 36 6.96 3.76 1.11
C VAL A 36 6.08 3.54 -0.11
N ARG A 37 6.22 2.37 -0.74
CA ARG A 37 5.40 1.92 -1.88
C ARG A 37 4.80 0.55 -1.62
N VAL A 38 3.54 0.39 -1.99
CA VAL A 38 2.85 -0.90 -2.09
C VAL A 38 2.61 -1.20 -3.56
N VAL A 39 2.92 -2.41 -3.99
CA VAL A 39 2.51 -2.94 -5.29
C VAL A 39 1.57 -4.10 -5.02
N CYS A 40 0.33 -3.98 -5.47
CA CYS A 40 -0.69 -4.95 -5.17
C CYS A 40 -1.63 -5.26 -6.35
N ALA A 41 -2.38 -6.34 -6.22
CA ALA A 41 -3.39 -6.70 -7.21
C ALA A 41 -4.51 -5.65 -7.24
N ALA A 42 -4.86 -5.21 -8.45
CA ALA A 42 -6.07 -4.44 -8.69
C ALA A 42 -7.29 -5.34 -8.48
N HIS A 43 -8.25 -4.86 -7.67
CA HIS A 43 -9.53 -5.54 -7.58
C HIS A 43 -10.57 -4.94 -8.54
N ASP A 44 -10.42 -3.66 -8.82
CA ASP A 44 -11.27 -2.87 -9.70
C ASP A 44 -10.48 -2.45 -10.95
N ALA A 45 -9.86 -1.26 -10.93
CA ALA A 45 -9.06 -0.73 -12.00
C ALA A 45 -7.60 -0.63 -11.54
N ALA A 46 -6.69 -0.96 -12.46
CA ALA A 46 -5.29 -0.64 -12.27
C ALA A 46 -5.11 0.87 -12.13
N GLY A 47 -4.10 1.26 -11.35
CA GLY A 47 -3.81 2.67 -11.12
C GLY A 47 -2.97 2.89 -9.88
N GLU A 48 -2.48 4.11 -9.74
CA GLU A 48 -1.69 4.53 -8.60
C GLU A 48 -2.46 5.53 -7.75
N THR A 49 -2.48 5.30 -6.43
CA THR A 49 -3.04 6.24 -5.45
C THR A 49 -2.01 6.56 -4.39
N THR A 50 -2.15 7.72 -3.74
CA THR A 50 -1.35 8.07 -2.57
C THR A 50 -2.24 8.14 -1.35
N ARG A 51 -1.94 7.32 -0.34
CA ARG A 51 -2.67 7.25 0.91
C ARG A 51 -1.74 7.59 2.06
N ARG A 52 -1.94 8.76 2.68
CA ARG A 52 -1.20 9.18 3.90
C ARG A 52 0.33 9.01 3.78
N GLY A 53 0.88 9.40 2.63
CA GLY A 53 2.31 9.29 2.33
C GLY A 53 2.76 7.95 1.76
N VAL A 54 1.87 6.95 1.65
CA VAL A 54 2.14 5.66 1.01
C VAL A 54 1.66 5.68 -0.44
N SER A 55 2.55 5.43 -1.40
CA SER A 55 2.16 5.20 -2.81
C SER A 55 1.67 3.76 -2.98
N VAL A 56 0.49 3.56 -3.55
CA VAL A 56 -0.12 2.24 -3.78
C VAL A 56 -0.34 2.07 -5.28
N LEU A 57 0.48 1.23 -5.90
CA LEU A 57 0.31 0.80 -7.29
C LEU A 57 -0.55 -0.47 -7.31
N ARG A 58 -1.74 -0.36 -7.92
CA ARG A 58 -2.60 -1.49 -8.26
C ARG A 58 -2.32 -1.91 -9.70
N GLY A 59 -1.89 -3.15 -9.90
CA GLY A 59 -1.60 -3.73 -11.21
C GLY A 59 -2.37 -5.03 -11.45
N PRO A 60 -2.33 -5.55 -12.69
CA PRO A 60 -2.90 -6.86 -13.02
C PRO A 60 -2.26 -8.01 -12.23
#